data_AF-A0A848U606-F1
#
_entry.id   AF-A0A848U606-F1
#
_cell.length_a   1.000
_cell.length_b   1.000
_cell.length_c   1.000
_cell.angle_alpha   90.00
_cell.angle_beta   90.00
_cell.angle_gamma   90.00
#
_symmetry.space_group_name_H-M   'P 1'
#
loop_
_entity.id
_entity.type
_entity.pdbx_description
1 polymer ?
#
loop_
_entity_poly.entity_id
_entity_poly.type
_entity_poly.pdbx_seq_one_letter_code
_entity_poly.pdbx_strand_id
1 'polypeptide(L)' 'KVKSRIVLTPQHAKKFLKALGDNVSRFEKAHGTIKDYEQPPIPINFGPTGEA' A
#
# COMPACT_ATOMS: atom_id res chain seq x y z
N LYS A 1 0.35 -10.13 0.64
CA LYS A 1 -0.01 -9.84 -0.77
C LYS A 1 0.85 -8.68 -1.26
N VAL A 2 1.65 -8.86 -2.32
CA VAL A 2 2.45 -7.77 -2.91
C VAL A 2 1.54 -6.92 -3.78
N LYS A 3 1.39 -5.63 -3.46
CA LYS A 3 0.53 -4.72 -4.24
C LYS A 3 1.24 -4.16 -5.49
N SER A 4 2.55 -3.94 -5.41
CA SER A 4 3.40 -3.45 -6.52
C SER A 4 4.83 -3.97 -6.40
N ARG A 5 5.56 -4.09 -7.52
CA ARG A 5 6.99 -4.47 -7.56
C ARG A 5 7.79 -3.48 -8.40
N ILE A 6 9.01 -3.19 -7.98
CA ILE A 6 9.97 -2.31 -8.69
C ILE A 6 11.25 -3.12 -8.94
N VAL A 7 11.80 -3.07 -10.15
CA VAL A 7 13.05 -3.77 -10.53
C VAL A 7 14.19 -2.77 -10.57
N LEU A 8 15.27 -3.08 -9.86
CA LEU A 8 16.43 -2.20 -9.65
C LEU A 8 17.72 -3.04 -9.71
N THR A 9 18.85 -2.42 -10.00
CA THR A 9 20.14 -3.06 -9.73
C THR A 9 20.39 -3.16 -8.21
N PRO A 10 21.13 -4.17 -7.72
CA PRO A 10 21.31 -4.38 -6.28
C PRO A 10 21.86 -3.17 -5.52
N GLN A 11 22.81 -2.45 -6.14
CA GLN A 11 23.42 -1.27 -5.53
C GLN A 11 22.41 -0.12 -5.36
N HIS A 12 21.54 0.09 -6.36
CA HIS A 12 20.51 1.13 -6.30
C HIS A 12 19.42 0.77 -5.30
N ALA A 13 19.02 -0.50 -5.21
CA ALA A 13 18.06 -0.96 -4.21
C ALA A 13 18.52 -0.64 -2.77
N LYS A 14 19.80 -0.86 -2.46
CA LYS A 14 20.37 -0.56 -1.14
C LYS A 14 20.30 0.93 -0.80
N LYS A 15 20.68 1.81 -1.74
CA LYS A 15 20.62 3.27 -1.54
C LYS A 15 19.18 3.75 -1.43
N PHE A 16 18.29 3.22 -2.28
CA PHE A 16 16.87 3.55 -2.30
C PHE A 16 16.17 3.20 -0.99
N LEU A 17 16.40 2.01 -0.45
CA LEU A 17 15.76 1.57 0.80
C LEU A 17 16.10 2.52 1.97
N LYS A 18 17.37 2.93 2.07
CA LYS A 18 17.81 3.88 3.10
C LYS A 18 17.11 5.24 2.94
N ALA A 19 17.19 5.81 1.74
CA ALA A 19 16.58 7.11 1.45
C ALA A 19 15.05 7.11 1.61
N LEU A 20 14.40 6.00 1.24
CA LEU A 20 12.95 5.85 1.38
C LEU A 20 12.53 5.88 2.86
N GLY A 21 13.23 5.16 3.73
CA GLY A 21 12.95 5.18 5.18
C GLY A 21 13.07 6.58 5.78
N ASP A 22 14.15 7.29 5.43
CA ASP A 22 14.37 8.68 5.89
C ASP A 22 13.27 9.62 5.38
N ASN A 23 12.88 9.48 4.11
CA ASN A 23 11.83 10.29 3.50
C ASN A 23 10.45 10.03 4.12
N VAL A 24 10.09 8.76 4.39
CA VAL A 24 8.83 8.40 5.06
C VAL A 24 8.79 9.00 6.45
N SER A 25 9.85 8.84 7.26
CA SER A 25 9.92 9.42 8.61
C SER A 25 9.75 10.94 8.60
N ARG A 26 10.39 11.63 7.64
CA ARG A 26 10.25 13.08 7.47
C ARG A 26 8.83 13.47 7.07
N PHE A 27 8.23 12.73 6.14
CA PHE A 27 6.86 12.96 5.70
C PHE A 27 5.89 12.80 6.87
N GLU A 28 6.00 11.72 7.65
CA GLU A 28 5.11 11.45 8.77
C GLU A 28 5.25 12.49 9.90
N LYS A 29 6.46 12.99 10.15
CA LYS A 29 6.66 14.11 11.09
C LYS A 29 5.95 15.39 10.65
N ALA A 30 5.87 15.66 9.35
CA ALA A 30 5.32 16.91 8.81
C ALA A 30 3.81 16.83 8.56
N HIS A 31 3.30 15.66 8.16
CA HIS A 31 1.93 15.48 7.68
C HIS A 31 1.10 14.51 8.54
N GLY A 32 1.72 13.88 9.54
CA GLY A 32 1.11 12.82 10.34
C GLY A 32 1.28 11.43 9.72
N THR A 33 0.87 10.41 10.45
CA THR A 33 1.06 8.99 10.09
C THR A 33 0.39 8.63 8.76
N ILE A 34 1.09 7.88 7.92
CA ILE A 34 0.55 7.33 6.69
C ILE A 34 -0.51 6.29 7.06
N LYS A 35 -1.76 6.51 6.63
CA LYS A 35 -2.86 5.57 6.88
C LYS A 35 -2.77 4.39 5.92
N ASP A 36 -2.81 3.18 6.46
CA ASP A 36 -3.05 1.98 5.66
C ASP A 36 -4.52 1.93 5.26
N TYR A 37 -4.78 2.07 3.96
CA TYR A 37 -6.11 1.83 3.40
C TYR A 37 -6.27 0.32 3.18
N GLU A 38 -6.77 -0.38 4.20
CA GLU A 38 -7.46 -1.65 3.97
C GLU A 38 -8.81 -1.33 3.32
N GLN A 39 -9.02 -1.83 2.10
CA GLN A 39 -10.35 -1.79 1.51
C GLN A 39 -11.25 -2.68 2.38
N PRO A 40 -12.30 -2.13 3.03
CA PRO A 40 -13.22 -2.97 3.77
C PRO A 40 -13.83 -3.99 2.79
N PRO A 41 -13.98 -5.26 3.21
CA PRO A 41 -14.65 -6.25 2.39
C PRO A 41 -16.06 -5.75 2.10
N ILE A 42 -16.35 -5.45 0.84
CA ILE A 42 -17.66 -5.00 0.40
C ILE A 42 -18.60 -6.19 0.61
N PRO A 43 -19.63 -6.10 1.47
CA PRO A 43 -20.59 -7.19 1.63
C PRO A 43 -21.43 -7.24 0.36
N ILE A 44 -21.12 -8.18 -0.54
CA ILE A 44 -21.98 -8.44 -1.68
C ILE A 44 -23.16 -9.27 -1.18
N ASN A 45 -24.21 -8.60 -0.72
CA ASN A 45 -25.49 -9.25 -0.44
C ASN A 45 -26.21 -9.45 -1.77
N PHE A 46 -25.91 -10.56 -2.45
CA PHE A 46 -26.76 -11.04 -3.53
C PHE A 46 -28.13 -11.37 -2.91
N GLY A 47 -29.12 -10.52 -3.18
CA GLY A 47 -30.52 -10.83 -2.85
C GLY A 47 -30.96 -12.13 -3.52
N PRO A 48 -32.13 -12.69 -3.13
CA PRO A 48 -32.60 -13.97 -3.66
C PRO A 48 -32.58 -13.93 -5.20
N THR A 49 -31.95 -14.94 -5.80
CA THR A 49 -31.87 -15.12 -7.25
C THR A 49 -33.31 -15.12 -7.78
N GLY A 50 -33.64 -14.18 -8.67
CA GLY A 50 -34.95 -14.15 -9.30
C GLY A 50 -35.16 -15.46 -10.06
N GLU A 51 -36.15 -16.23 -9.64
CA GLU A 51 -36.61 -17.39 -10.42
C GLU A 51 -37.25 -16.84 -11.70
N ALA A 52 -36.75 -17.31 -12.85
CA ALA A 52 -37.24 -17.01 -14.19
C ALA A 52 -38.13 -18.15 -14.69
#